data_AF-A0A3A8P1D4-F1
#
_entry.id   AF-A0A3A8P1D4-F1
#
_cell.length_a   1.000
_cell.length_b   1.000
_cell.length_c   1.000
_cell.angle_alpha   90.00
_cell.angle_beta   90.00
_cell.angle_gamma   90.00
#
_symmetry.space_group_name_H-M   'P 1'
#
loop_
_entity.id
_entity.type
_entity.pdbx_description
1 polymer ?
#
loop_
_entity_poly.entity_id
_entity_poly.type
_entity_poly.pdbx_seq_one_letter_code
_entity_poly.pdbx_strand_id
1 'polypeptide(L)'
;EASFEELLRSKEVALDFGLTERLREHEAQLVILAQALDHYDCLIHSTPHTLVERGLQSALKYEEFYLKRFGGHYMESVFQMYTRIAGFLACRATRGMRHIALGRQGSWWEMFKFFFHRLYDHQIVPSTPAMLNLGTRNYYTSSCYLVNPQATTNQATLRAITGNVSAILARNGGIGLCM
;
A
#
# COMPACT_ATOMS: atom_id res chain seq x y z
N GLU A 1 -6.37 -21.46 -6.28
CA GLU A 1 -6.05 -20.04 -5.98
C GLU A 1 -7.00 -19.55 -4.91
N ALA A 2 -6.53 -18.66 -4.04
CA ALA A 2 -7.39 -18.01 -3.05
C ALA A 2 -8.29 -16.99 -3.77
N SER A 3 -9.58 -16.98 -3.45
CA SER A 3 -10.53 -16.11 -4.13
C SER A 3 -10.36 -14.64 -3.69
N PHE A 4 -10.66 -13.70 -4.59
CA PHE A 4 -10.68 -12.27 -4.25
C PHE A 4 -11.60 -11.98 -3.05
N GLU A 5 -12.70 -12.70 -2.93
CA GLU A 5 -13.64 -12.56 -1.81
C GLU A 5 -13.05 -13.04 -0.46
N GLU A 6 -12.18 -14.06 -0.46
CA GLU A 6 -11.45 -14.48 0.76
C GLU A 6 -10.50 -13.38 1.25
N LEU A 7 -9.83 -12.68 0.34
CA LEU A 7 -9.00 -11.53 0.68
C LEU A 7 -9.84 -10.40 1.29
N LEU A 8 -10.99 -10.08 0.67
CA LEU A 8 -11.88 -9.02 1.13
C LEU A 8 -12.46 -9.28 2.53
N ARG A 9 -12.68 -10.56 2.88
CA ARG A 9 -13.18 -10.97 4.21
C ARG A 9 -12.08 -11.24 5.23
N SER A 10 -10.82 -11.22 4.82
CA SER A 10 -9.69 -11.59 5.67
C SER A 10 -9.59 -10.67 6.88
N LYS A 11 -9.71 -11.26 8.08
CA LYS A 11 -9.42 -10.58 9.34
C LYS A 11 -7.93 -10.31 9.53
N GLU A 12 -7.07 -11.09 8.87
CA GLU A 12 -5.60 -10.95 8.94
C GLU A 12 -5.12 -9.73 8.15
N VAL A 13 -5.70 -9.52 6.96
CA VAL A 13 -5.42 -8.32 6.14
C VAL A 13 -6.17 -7.10 6.68
N ALA A 14 -7.40 -7.31 7.17
CA ALA A 14 -8.24 -6.30 7.79
C ALA A 14 -8.39 -5.04 6.92
N LEU A 15 -8.85 -5.19 5.68
CA LEU A 15 -9.03 -4.07 4.74
C LEU A 15 -9.89 -2.94 5.31
N ASP A 16 -9.58 -1.70 4.88
CA ASP A 16 -10.39 -0.52 5.12
C ASP A 16 -11.83 -0.75 4.61
N PHE A 17 -12.83 -0.29 5.35
CA PHE A 17 -14.23 -0.55 5.03
C PHE A 17 -14.65 0.11 3.71
N GLY A 18 -14.26 1.36 3.50
CA GLY A 18 -14.56 2.09 2.26
C GLY A 18 -13.80 1.52 1.06
N LEU A 19 -12.59 0.99 1.28
CA LEU A 19 -11.88 0.23 0.25
C LEU A 19 -12.65 -1.05 -0.12
N THR A 20 -13.04 -1.85 0.87
CA THR A 20 -13.75 -3.12 0.64
C THR A 20 -15.02 -2.92 -0.18
N GLU A 21 -15.80 -1.89 0.14
CA GLU A 21 -17.00 -1.52 -0.61
C GLU A 21 -16.69 -1.20 -2.07
N ARG A 22 -15.70 -0.32 -2.32
CA ARG A 22 -15.30 0.05 -3.70
C ARG A 22 -14.76 -1.12 -4.51
N LEU A 23 -14.00 -2.02 -3.87
CA LEU A 23 -13.49 -3.22 -4.54
C LEU A 23 -14.62 -4.16 -4.94
N ARG A 24 -15.66 -4.33 -4.12
CA ARG A 24 -16.85 -5.12 -4.47
C ARG A 24 -17.66 -4.49 -5.59
N GLU A 25 -17.88 -3.18 -5.53
CA GLU A 25 -18.59 -2.45 -6.59
C GLU A 25 -17.92 -2.58 -7.97
N HIS A 26 -16.60 -2.78 -7.99
CA HIS A 26 -15.79 -2.84 -9.22
C HIS A 26 -15.17 -4.21 -9.48
N GLU A 27 -15.69 -5.27 -8.86
CA GLU A 27 -15.13 -6.63 -8.95
C GLU A 27 -14.98 -7.09 -10.41
N ALA A 28 -16.02 -6.91 -11.23
CA ALA A 28 -15.99 -7.28 -12.64
C ALA A 28 -14.87 -6.56 -13.41
N GLN A 29 -14.69 -5.26 -13.18
CA GLN A 29 -13.62 -4.49 -13.84
C GLN A 29 -12.23 -4.88 -13.34
N LEU A 30 -12.10 -5.27 -12.06
CA LEU A 30 -10.84 -5.76 -11.49
C LEU A 30 -10.45 -7.12 -12.08
N VAL A 31 -11.41 -8.02 -12.27
CA VAL A 31 -11.18 -9.32 -12.94
C VAL A 31 -10.74 -9.10 -14.39
N ILE A 32 -11.41 -8.21 -15.13
CA ILE A 32 -11.00 -7.86 -16.50
C ILE A 32 -9.60 -7.26 -16.52
N LEU A 33 -9.26 -6.38 -15.57
CA LEU A 33 -7.94 -5.79 -15.46
C LEU A 33 -6.86 -6.86 -15.16
N ALA A 34 -7.14 -7.78 -14.24
CA ALA A 34 -6.22 -8.89 -13.94
C ALA A 34 -5.97 -9.77 -15.18
N GLN A 35 -7.04 -10.18 -15.87
CA GLN A 35 -6.95 -10.95 -17.11
C GLN A 35 -6.19 -10.21 -18.21
N ALA A 36 -6.40 -8.90 -18.34
CA ALA A 36 -5.68 -8.09 -19.32
C ALA A 36 -4.19 -8.05 -19.01
N LEU A 37 -3.80 -7.99 -17.74
CA LEU A 37 -2.39 -8.05 -17.32
C LEU A 37 -1.79 -9.43 -17.56
N ASP A 38 -2.54 -10.50 -17.30
CA ASP A 38 -2.11 -11.88 -17.63
C ASP A 38 -1.93 -12.07 -19.15
N HIS A 39 -2.78 -11.43 -19.96
CA HIS A 39 -2.65 -11.46 -21.43
C HIS A 39 -1.53 -10.56 -21.95
N TYR A 40 -1.24 -9.44 -21.26
CA TYR A 40 -0.03 -8.66 -21.51
C TYR A 40 1.21 -9.49 -21.17
N ASP A 41 1.22 -10.25 -20.08
CA ASP A 41 2.30 -11.20 -19.77
C ASP A 41 2.44 -12.29 -20.86
N CYS A 42 1.35 -12.70 -21.51
CA CYS A 42 1.36 -13.66 -22.64
C CYS A 42 1.75 -13.04 -24.01
N LEU A 43 1.35 -11.81 -24.32
CA LEU A 43 1.70 -11.12 -25.59
C LEU A 43 3.11 -10.53 -25.55
N ILE A 44 3.65 -10.32 -24.35
CA ILE A 44 5.05 -9.98 -24.07
C ILE A 44 5.95 -11.24 -24.13
N HIS A 45 5.49 -12.37 -24.69
CA HIS A 45 6.39 -13.44 -25.13
C HIS A 45 7.27 -13.10 -26.35
N SER A 46 7.35 -11.82 -26.73
CA SER A 46 8.44 -11.29 -27.57
C SER A 46 9.36 -10.28 -26.85
N THR A 47 9.14 -9.95 -25.56
CA THR A 47 10.12 -9.24 -24.71
C THR A 47 9.93 -9.55 -23.22
N PRO A 48 10.59 -10.57 -22.65
CA PRO A 48 10.36 -11.05 -21.29
C PRO A 48 10.91 -10.08 -20.23
N HIS A 49 10.20 -9.00 -19.89
CA HIS A 49 10.81 -7.92 -19.10
C HIS A 49 10.05 -7.36 -17.87
N THR A 50 8.73 -7.28 -17.74
CA THR A 50 8.16 -6.55 -16.57
C THR A 50 8.16 -7.32 -15.23
N LEU A 51 8.20 -8.66 -15.25
CA LEU A 51 8.43 -9.49 -14.05
C LEU A 51 9.86 -10.05 -13.99
N VAL A 52 10.50 -10.24 -15.15
CA VAL A 52 11.89 -10.70 -15.29
C VAL A 52 12.90 -9.59 -14.94
N GLU A 53 12.57 -8.31 -15.13
CA GLU A 53 13.39 -7.16 -14.67
C GLU A 53 13.43 -7.02 -13.16
N ARG A 54 12.54 -7.69 -12.40
CA ARG A 54 12.53 -7.60 -10.95
C ARG A 54 13.84 -8.11 -10.36
N GLY A 55 14.55 -8.99 -11.06
CA GLY A 55 15.66 -9.73 -10.49
C GLY A 55 15.14 -10.63 -9.37
N LEU A 56 15.71 -11.83 -9.26
CA LEU A 56 15.25 -12.82 -8.30
C LEU A 56 15.16 -12.27 -6.86
N GLN A 57 16.10 -11.40 -6.47
CA GLN A 57 16.14 -10.82 -5.14
C GLN A 57 14.99 -9.86 -4.82
N SER A 58 14.52 -9.06 -5.79
CA SER A 58 13.36 -8.19 -5.56
C SER A 58 12.09 -9.01 -5.45
N ALA A 59 11.92 -10.01 -6.32
CA ALA A 59 10.77 -10.91 -6.28
C ALA A 59 10.67 -11.63 -4.92
N LEU A 60 11.80 -12.16 -4.42
CA LEU A 60 11.89 -12.76 -3.10
C LEU A 60 11.52 -11.76 -2.00
N LYS A 61 11.92 -10.48 -2.09
CA LYS A 61 11.54 -9.47 -1.10
C LYS A 61 10.05 -9.19 -1.06
N TYR A 62 9.34 -9.27 -2.19
CA TYR A 62 7.88 -9.19 -2.19
C TYR A 62 7.25 -10.33 -1.40
N GLU A 63 7.64 -11.56 -1.70
CA GLU A 63 7.12 -12.75 -1.02
C GLU A 63 7.52 -12.82 0.47
N GLU A 64 8.75 -12.45 0.81
CA GLU A 64 9.22 -12.49 2.19
C GLU A 64 8.56 -11.43 3.07
N PHE A 65 8.25 -10.26 2.52
CA PHE A 65 8.01 -9.07 3.33
C PHE A 65 6.74 -8.30 2.99
N TYR A 66 6.43 -8.07 1.70
CA TYR A 66 5.39 -7.11 1.31
C TYR A 66 4.00 -7.74 1.13
N LEU A 67 3.95 -9.01 0.72
CA LEU A 67 2.70 -9.70 0.45
C LEU A 67 2.09 -10.22 1.76
N LYS A 68 0.86 -9.79 2.06
CA LYS A 68 0.20 -10.19 3.31
C LYS A 68 -0.30 -11.61 3.24
N ARG A 69 -0.16 -12.33 4.37
CA ARG A 69 -0.80 -13.63 4.55
C ARG A 69 -2.29 -13.45 4.86
N PHE A 70 -3.10 -14.35 4.31
CA PHE A 70 -4.52 -14.45 4.61
C PHE A 70 -5.00 -15.91 4.58
N GLY A 71 -6.04 -16.21 5.36
CA GLY A 71 -6.65 -17.53 5.34
C GLY A 71 -5.73 -18.65 5.85
N GLY A 72 -4.72 -18.33 6.66
CA GLY A 72 -3.79 -19.29 7.26
C GLY A 72 -2.63 -19.74 6.36
N HIS A 73 -2.85 -19.90 5.06
CA HIS A 73 -1.86 -20.46 4.13
C HIS A 73 -1.71 -19.70 2.81
N TYR A 74 -2.53 -18.69 2.55
CA TYR A 74 -2.43 -17.89 1.33
C TYR A 74 -1.65 -16.60 1.54
N MET A 75 -1.16 -16.05 0.43
CA MET A 75 -0.49 -14.76 0.37
C MET A 75 -1.12 -13.89 -0.71
N GLU A 76 -1.16 -12.59 -0.48
CA GLU A 76 -1.52 -11.62 -1.52
C GLU A 76 -0.65 -11.88 -2.76
N SER A 77 -1.23 -11.83 -3.95
CA SER A 77 -0.43 -11.64 -5.16
C SER A 77 0.05 -10.19 -5.26
N VAL A 78 1.07 -9.93 -6.08
CA VAL A 78 1.52 -8.54 -6.35
C VAL A 78 0.38 -7.68 -6.89
N PHE A 79 -0.49 -8.26 -7.74
CA PHE A 79 -1.70 -7.61 -8.22
C PHE A 79 -2.64 -7.23 -7.07
N GLN A 80 -2.90 -8.15 -6.13
CA GLN A 80 -3.77 -7.90 -4.99
C GLN A 80 -3.19 -6.82 -4.05
N MET A 81 -1.88 -6.87 -3.79
CA MET A 81 -1.18 -5.87 -3.00
C MET A 81 -1.27 -4.47 -3.64
N TYR A 82 -1.01 -4.34 -4.94
CA TYR A 82 -1.17 -3.06 -5.64
C TYR A 82 -2.63 -2.61 -5.75
N THR A 83 -3.58 -3.54 -5.88
CA THR A 83 -5.00 -3.24 -5.85
C THR A 83 -5.41 -2.65 -4.50
N ARG A 84 -4.94 -3.23 -3.40
CA ARG A 84 -5.14 -2.73 -2.04
C ARG A 84 -4.61 -1.30 -1.89
N ILE A 85 -3.37 -1.04 -2.32
CA ILE A 85 -2.73 0.27 -2.19
C ILE A 85 -3.41 1.31 -3.08
N ALA A 86 -3.57 1.01 -4.37
CA ALA A 86 -4.17 1.92 -5.36
C ALA A 86 -5.63 2.25 -5.01
N GLY A 87 -6.41 1.24 -4.62
CA GLY A 87 -7.80 1.44 -4.23
C GLY A 87 -7.92 2.33 -3.00
N PHE A 88 -7.03 2.14 -2.02
CA PHE A 88 -7.02 2.97 -0.82
C PHE A 88 -6.70 4.43 -1.11
N LEU A 89 -5.72 4.69 -1.98
CA LEU A 89 -5.36 6.04 -2.44
C LEU A 89 -6.52 6.66 -3.23
N ALA A 90 -7.18 5.90 -4.09
CA ALA A 90 -8.35 6.37 -4.84
C ALA A 90 -9.52 6.75 -3.92
N CYS A 91 -9.76 6.01 -2.83
CA CYS A 91 -10.76 6.37 -1.82
C CYS A 91 -10.47 7.73 -1.16
N ARG A 92 -9.19 8.08 -1.02
CA ARG A 92 -8.73 9.31 -0.35
C ARG A 92 -8.38 10.46 -1.30
N ALA A 93 -8.47 10.23 -2.61
CA ALA A 93 -8.21 11.25 -3.62
C ALA A 93 -9.21 12.39 -3.47
N THR A 94 -8.72 13.58 -3.12
CA THR A 94 -9.55 14.78 -3.01
C THR A 94 -9.97 15.31 -4.39
N ARG A 95 -10.94 16.22 -4.42
CA ARG A 95 -11.36 16.92 -5.65
C ARG A 95 -10.19 17.58 -6.40
N GLY A 96 -9.26 18.18 -5.64
CA GLY A 96 -8.06 18.82 -6.20
C GLY A 96 -7.08 17.80 -6.78
N MET A 97 -6.82 16.70 -6.05
CA MET A 97 -5.95 15.62 -6.54
C MET A 97 -6.48 15.01 -7.83
N ARG A 98 -7.78 14.76 -7.92
CA ARG A 98 -8.43 14.23 -9.14
C ARG A 98 -8.22 15.16 -10.33
N HIS A 99 -8.42 16.46 -10.13
CA HIS A 99 -8.25 17.45 -11.18
C HIS A 99 -6.79 17.55 -11.64
N ILE A 100 -5.83 17.51 -10.73
CA ILE A 100 -4.39 17.54 -11.07
C ILE A 100 -4.00 16.27 -11.83
N ALA A 101 -4.43 15.11 -11.36
CA ALA A 101 -4.06 13.81 -11.94
C ALA A 101 -4.69 13.58 -13.32
N LEU A 102 -5.94 13.99 -13.51
CA LEU A 102 -6.76 13.63 -14.68
C LEU A 102 -7.12 14.82 -15.58
N GLY A 103 -6.77 16.05 -15.21
CA GLY A 103 -7.20 17.28 -15.88
C GLY A 103 -8.69 17.62 -15.68
N ARG A 104 -9.44 16.79 -14.96
CA ARG A 104 -10.88 16.92 -14.72
C ARG A 104 -11.30 16.24 -13.42
N GLN A 105 -12.57 16.39 -13.05
CA GLN A 105 -13.11 15.51 -12.02
C GLN A 105 -13.20 14.09 -12.57
N GLY A 106 -12.68 13.14 -11.80
CA GLY A 106 -12.68 11.73 -12.15
C GLY A 106 -13.38 10.88 -11.11
N SER A 107 -13.79 9.70 -11.53
CA SER A 107 -14.38 8.69 -10.67
C SER A 107 -13.32 8.00 -9.80
N TRP A 108 -13.78 7.22 -8.82
CA TRP A 108 -12.90 6.37 -8.03
C TRP A 108 -12.13 5.39 -8.94
N TRP A 109 -12.81 4.76 -9.91
CA TRP A 109 -12.18 3.81 -10.84
C TRP A 109 -11.07 4.45 -11.68
N GLU A 110 -11.25 5.70 -12.10
CA GLU A 110 -10.24 6.42 -12.86
C GLU A 110 -9.01 6.74 -12.01
N MET A 111 -9.21 7.15 -10.76
CA MET A 111 -8.11 7.35 -9.83
C MET A 111 -7.42 6.03 -9.44
N PHE A 112 -8.19 4.95 -9.29
CA PHE A 112 -7.66 3.62 -9.04
C PHE A 112 -6.70 3.23 -10.16
N LYS A 113 -7.14 3.26 -11.42
CA LYS A 113 -6.27 2.95 -12.58
C LYS A 113 -5.05 3.87 -12.64
N PHE A 114 -5.24 5.17 -12.38
CA PHE A 114 -4.14 6.13 -12.36
C PHE A 114 -3.02 5.74 -11.39
N PHE A 115 -3.38 5.36 -10.15
CA PHE A 115 -2.41 4.91 -9.15
C PHE A 115 -1.89 3.51 -9.44
N PHE A 116 -2.77 2.58 -9.83
CA PHE A 116 -2.43 1.19 -10.10
C PHE A 116 -1.35 1.09 -11.17
N HIS A 117 -1.52 1.75 -12.32
CA HIS A 117 -0.52 1.72 -13.39
C HIS A 117 0.82 2.31 -12.94
N ARG A 118 0.81 3.43 -12.20
CA ARG A 118 2.06 4.04 -11.67
C ARG A 118 2.81 3.14 -10.70
N LEU A 119 2.08 2.35 -9.91
CA LEU A 119 2.66 1.37 -9.00
C LEU A 119 3.18 0.16 -9.76
N TYR A 120 2.37 -0.39 -10.66
CA TYR A 120 2.67 -1.59 -11.43
C TYR A 120 3.87 -1.39 -12.38
N ASP A 121 3.93 -0.22 -13.03
CA ASP A 121 5.03 0.20 -13.91
C ASP A 121 6.23 0.79 -13.13
N HIS A 122 6.20 0.75 -11.79
CA HIS A 122 7.24 1.28 -10.89
C HIS A 122 7.61 2.76 -11.11
N GLN A 123 6.72 3.55 -11.71
CA GLN A 123 6.88 5.02 -11.78
C GLN A 123 6.82 5.66 -10.39
N ILE A 124 6.15 5.00 -9.44
CA ILE A 124 6.13 5.35 -8.02
C ILE A 124 6.36 4.08 -7.21
N VAL A 125 7.34 4.11 -6.31
CA VAL A 125 7.57 3.05 -5.32
C VAL A 125 7.33 3.64 -3.93
N PRO A 126 6.23 3.26 -3.24
CA PRO A 126 5.95 3.74 -1.89
C PRO A 126 7.01 3.26 -0.89
N SER A 127 7.08 3.96 0.25
CA SER A 127 7.91 3.51 1.37
C SER A 127 7.44 2.14 1.89
N THR A 128 8.36 1.38 2.49
CA THR A 128 8.08 0.09 3.11
C THR A 128 6.83 0.07 4.02
N PRO A 129 6.63 1.01 4.99
CA PRO A 129 5.40 1.02 5.80
C PRO A 129 4.14 1.30 4.97
N ALA A 130 4.24 2.05 3.87
CA ALA A 130 3.12 2.30 2.99
C ALA A 130 2.75 1.04 2.19
N MET A 131 3.74 0.33 1.64
CA MET A 131 3.55 -0.96 0.96
C MET A 131 2.91 -2.00 1.88
N LEU A 132 3.43 -2.10 3.10
CA LEU A 132 2.92 -3.01 4.12
C LEU A 132 1.51 -2.69 4.57
N ASN A 133 1.13 -1.41 4.67
CA ASN A 133 -0.03 -1.07 5.50
C ASN A 133 -1.13 -0.29 4.79
N LEU A 134 -0.87 0.45 3.71
CA LEU A 134 -1.95 1.17 3.00
C LEU A 134 -3.07 0.21 2.59
N GLY A 135 -4.31 0.59 2.86
CA GLY A 135 -5.47 -0.24 2.56
C GLY A 135 -5.94 -1.18 3.68
N THR A 136 -5.21 -1.32 4.79
CA THR A 136 -5.68 -2.11 5.94
C THR A 136 -6.47 -1.26 6.94
N ARG A 137 -6.57 -1.64 8.23
CA ARG A 137 -7.17 -0.87 9.34
C ARG A 137 -6.20 -0.77 10.52
N ASN A 138 -6.21 0.36 11.24
CA ASN A 138 -5.39 0.63 12.43
C ASN A 138 -3.86 0.47 12.26
N TYR A 139 -3.26 1.17 11.29
CA TYR A 139 -1.85 0.98 10.91
C TYR A 139 -1.08 2.29 10.73
N TYR A 140 0.25 2.16 10.76
CA TYR A 140 1.19 3.25 10.53
C TYR A 140 1.73 3.17 9.11
N THR A 141 1.59 4.27 8.37
CA THR A 141 2.14 4.41 7.01
C THR A 141 3.42 5.24 6.98
N SER A 142 3.80 5.81 8.13
CA SER A 142 5.01 6.62 8.29
C SER A 142 6.03 5.87 9.13
N SER A 143 7.27 5.82 8.66
CA SER A 143 8.40 5.18 9.33
C SER A 143 9.34 6.16 10.02
N CYS A 144 9.27 7.46 9.74
CA CYS A 144 10.23 8.44 10.24
C CYS A 144 9.49 9.62 10.88
N TYR A 145 9.90 10.01 12.08
CA TYR A 145 9.28 11.07 12.86
C TYR A 145 10.33 12.07 13.35
N LEU A 146 9.98 13.35 13.36
CA LEU A 146 10.79 14.41 13.95
C LEU A 146 10.11 14.90 15.21
N VAL A 147 10.83 14.86 16.33
CA VAL A 147 10.31 15.28 17.63
C VAL A 147 11.21 16.36 18.20
N ASN A 148 10.60 17.49 18.54
CA ASN A 148 11.25 18.60 19.25
C ASN A 148 10.51 18.79 20.58
N PRO A 149 10.91 18.07 21.63
CA PRO A 149 10.37 18.31 22.94
C PRO A 149 10.92 19.64 23.43
N GLN A 150 10.08 20.67 23.44
CA GLN A 150 10.36 22.02 23.96
C GLN A 150 10.58 21.98 25.49
N ALA A 151 11.53 21.17 25.93
CA ALA A 151 11.79 20.88 27.32
C ALA A 151 12.75 21.91 27.89
N THR A 152 12.29 22.65 28.89
CA THR A 152 13.10 23.65 29.61
C THR A 152 13.72 23.08 30.90
N THR A 153 13.48 21.80 31.19
CA THR A 153 13.99 21.11 32.38
C THR A 153 14.39 19.67 32.07
N ASN A 154 15.36 19.13 32.82
CA ASN A 154 15.81 17.74 32.67
C ASN A 154 14.66 16.73 32.84
N GLN A 155 13.72 16.98 33.75
CA GLN A 155 12.55 16.12 33.93
C GLN A 155 11.62 16.15 32.71
N ALA A 156 11.41 17.32 32.09
CA ALA A 156 10.61 17.42 30.88
C ALA A 156 11.29 16.70 29.69
N THR A 157 12.61 16.80 29.58
CA THR A 157 13.41 16.10 28.57
C THR A 157 13.29 14.58 28.74
N LEU A 158 13.47 14.07 29.97
CA LEU A 158 13.32 12.64 30.27
C LEU A 158 11.91 12.13 29.98
N ARG A 159 10.86 12.90 30.31
CA ARG A 159 9.47 12.53 29.99
C ARG A 159 9.20 12.46 28.49
N ALA A 160 9.75 13.40 27.72
CA ALA A 160 9.60 13.39 26.27
C ALA A 160 10.25 12.16 25.62
N ILE A 161 11.44 11.77 26.09
CA ILE A 161 12.17 10.59 25.62
C ILE A 161 11.46 9.29 26.07
N THR A 162 11.01 9.22 27.31
CA THR A 162 10.42 7.98 27.85
C THR A 162 8.96 7.78 27.41
N GLY A 163 8.22 8.85 27.11
CA GLY A 163 6.82 8.78 26.65
C GLY A 163 6.66 8.73 25.13
N ASN A 164 6.98 9.82 24.45
CA ASN A 164 6.64 9.99 23.03
C ASN A 164 7.54 9.14 22.12
N VAL A 165 8.83 9.10 22.44
CA VAL A 165 9.84 8.37 21.66
C VAL A 165 9.67 6.86 21.79
N SER A 166 9.36 6.35 22.99
CA SER A 166 9.13 4.92 23.21
C SER A 166 7.92 4.40 22.42
N ALA A 167 6.82 5.14 22.37
CA ALA A 167 5.62 4.77 21.63
C ALA A 167 5.84 4.71 20.10
N ILE A 168 6.69 5.59 19.57
CA ILE A 168 7.03 5.62 18.14
C ILE A 168 8.02 4.48 17.81
N LEU A 169 9.04 4.26 18.64
CA LEU A 169 9.99 3.15 18.47
C LEU A 169 9.30 1.78 18.56
N ALA A 170 8.34 1.61 19.47
CA ALA A 170 7.54 0.39 19.61
C ALA A 170 6.72 0.04 18.36
N ARG A 171 6.59 1.00 17.42
CA ARG A 171 5.89 0.85 16.13
C ARG A 171 6.85 0.79 14.95
N ASN A 172 8.13 0.50 15.21
CA ASN A 172 9.22 0.45 14.23
C ASN A 172 9.45 1.78 13.49
N GLY A 173 9.13 2.91 14.13
CA GLY A 173 9.44 4.24 13.59
C GLY A 173 10.84 4.69 13.98
N GLY A 174 11.63 5.17 13.02
CA GLY A 174 12.85 5.94 13.27
C GLY A 174 12.53 7.36 13.76
N ILE A 175 13.37 7.92 14.62
CA ILE A 175 13.13 9.23 15.24
C ILE A 175 14.36 10.11 15.15
N GLY A 176 14.20 11.32 14.60
CA GLY A 176 15.13 12.42 14.77
C GLY A 176 14.70 13.29 15.94
N LEU A 177 15.55 13.42 16.95
CA LEU A 177 15.33 14.26 18.13
C LEU A 177 16.17 15.53 18.03
N CYS A 178 15.52 16.68 18.16
CA CYS A 178 16.21 17.94 18.43
C CYS A 178 16.28 18.11 19.94
N MET A 179 17.48 18.26 20.47
CA MET A 179 17.77 18.38 21.91
C MET A 179 18.43 19.72 22.20
#